data_AF-A0A1H3EKL5-F1
#
_entry.id   AF-A0A1H3EKL5-F1
#
_cell.length_a   1.000
_cell.length_b   1.000
_cell.length_c   1.000
_cell.angle_alpha   90.00
_cell.angle_beta   90.00
_cell.angle_gamma   90.00
#
_symmetry.space_group_name_H-M   'P 1'
#
loop_
_entity.id
_entity.type
_entity.pdbx_description
1 polymer ?
#
loop_
_entity_poly.entity_id
_entity_poly.type
_entity_poly.pdbx_seq_one_letter_code
_entity_poly.pdbx_strand_id
1 'polypeptide(L)'
;MTDDRGAGEPIEIHSCDDVLSHVFEFLDHETGDERRALIAEHLEDCSSCLREFGIEQEFKALVRRRCGGDAPPPGLRDRIKLQLTTVSFEEDGTQVSVERISVEHTQERPTA
;
A
#
# COMPACT_ATOMS: atom_id res chain seq x y z
N MET A 1 -9.74 -13.00 14.52
CA MET A 1 -8.35 -13.40 14.24
C MET A 1 -7.74 -12.25 13.48
N THR A 2 -7.24 -11.27 14.22
CA THR A 2 -6.59 -10.07 13.67
C THR A 2 -5.19 -10.44 13.19
N ASP A 3 -4.84 -9.83 12.06
CA ASP A 3 -3.69 -10.07 11.21
C ASP A 3 -2.37 -9.84 11.98
N ASP A 4 -1.69 -10.92 12.35
CA ASP A 4 -0.30 -10.93 12.83
C ASP A 4 0.60 -11.12 11.61
N ARG A 5 0.80 -10.08 10.81
CA ARG A 5 1.78 -10.08 9.71
C ARG A 5 2.76 -8.94 9.91
N GLY A 6 3.88 -9.29 10.52
CA GLY A 6 5.02 -8.41 10.67
C GLY A 6 5.34 -8.10 12.12
N ALA A 7 5.57 -9.12 12.95
CA ALA A 7 6.42 -8.96 14.12
C ALA A 7 7.86 -8.71 13.62
N GLY A 8 8.11 -7.48 13.15
CA GLY A 8 9.45 -6.92 13.17
C GLY A 8 9.93 -6.95 14.63
N GLU A 9 11.22 -7.16 14.80
CA GLU A 9 11.90 -7.14 16.11
C GLU A 9 11.36 -6.04 17.04
N PRO A 10 11.26 -6.30 18.36
CA PRO A 10 10.82 -5.30 19.33
C PRO A 10 11.56 -3.98 19.12
N ILE A 11 10.79 -2.90 19.06
CA ILE A 11 11.20 -1.63 18.47
C ILE A 11 11.85 -0.74 19.53
N GLU A 12 13.16 -0.53 19.40
CA GLU A 12 13.88 0.54 20.09
C GLU A 12 14.09 1.70 19.11
N ILE A 13 13.18 2.70 19.11
CA ILE A 13 13.44 4.00 18.47
C ILE A 13 13.92 4.94 19.56
N HIS A 14 15.22 5.19 19.59
CA HIS A 14 15.84 6.05 20.61
C HIS A 14 16.66 7.19 20.01
N SER A 15 16.88 7.19 18.70
CA SER A 15 17.72 8.18 18.03
C SER A 15 17.09 8.75 16.76
N CYS A 16 17.64 9.88 16.31
CA CYS A 16 17.29 10.49 15.02
C CYS A 16 17.61 9.55 13.85
N ASP A 17 18.70 8.78 13.95
CA ASP A 17 19.15 7.86 12.90
C ASP A 17 18.15 6.71 12.73
N ASP A 18 17.61 6.18 13.84
CA ASP A 18 16.58 5.13 13.80
C ASP A 18 15.32 5.63 13.08
N VAL A 19 14.86 6.85 13.42
CA VAL A 19 13.69 7.46 12.77
C VAL A 19 13.90 7.66 11.28
N LEU A 20 15.06 8.17 10.88
CA LEU A 20 15.38 8.40 9.48
C LEU A 20 15.57 7.09 8.71
N SER A 21 16.04 6.02 9.35
CA SER A 21 16.17 4.70 8.72
C SER A 21 14.80 4.09 8.34
N HIS A 22 13.75 4.40 9.12
CA HIS A 22 12.39 3.93 8.90
C HIS A 22 11.46 4.95 8.22
N VAL A 23 12.01 6.07 7.73
CA VAL A 23 11.22 7.17 7.17
C VAL A 23 10.39 6.74 5.94
N PHE A 24 10.95 5.88 5.08
CA PHE A 24 10.25 5.38 3.88
C PHE A 24 9.12 4.43 4.24
N GLU A 25 9.36 3.46 5.14
CA GLU A 25 8.31 2.56 5.64
C GLU A 25 7.16 3.36 6.26
N PHE A 26 7.49 4.41 7.02
CA PHE A 26 6.48 5.29 7.62
C PHE A 26 5.67 6.03 6.55
N LEU A 27 6.34 6.55 5.51
CA LEU A 27 5.75 7.23 4.36
C LEU A 27 4.90 6.34 3.45
N ASP A 28 5.23 5.05 3.35
CA ASP A 28 4.50 4.05 2.55
C ASP A 28 3.35 3.38 3.32
N HIS A 29 3.18 3.76 4.58
CA HIS A 29 2.24 3.13 5.50
C HIS A 29 2.56 1.66 5.82
N GLU A 30 3.83 1.29 5.73
CA GLU A 30 4.34 -0.07 5.96
C GLU A 30 4.89 -0.29 7.37
N THR A 31 4.80 0.73 8.24
CA THR A 31 5.09 0.59 9.67
C THR A 31 3.87 0.10 10.45
N GLY A 32 4.10 -0.82 11.39
CA GLY A 32 3.11 -1.22 12.39
C GLY A 32 2.74 -0.06 13.33
N ASP A 33 1.58 -0.17 13.98
CA ASP A 33 0.95 0.93 14.73
C ASP A 33 1.84 1.48 15.86
N GLU A 34 2.50 0.62 16.62
CA GLU A 34 3.41 1.01 17.71
C GLU A 34 4.61 1.80 17.19
N ARG A 35 5.25 1.32 16.11
CA ARG A 35 6.39 2.01 15.46
C ARG A 35 5.96 3.36 14.91
N ARG A 36 4.78 3.42 14.28
CA ARG A 36 4.23 4.64 13.71
C ARG A 36 4.04 5.71 14.77
N ALA A 37 3.53 5.35 15.95
CA ALA A 37 3.34 6.29 17.05
C ALA A 37 4.67 6.90 17.52
N LEU A 38 5.71 6.07 17.72
CA LEU A 38 7.04 6.52 18.15
C LEU A 38 7.71 7.45 17.13
N ILE A 39 7.62 7.11 15.83
CA ILE A 39 8.15 7.96 14.76
C ILE A 39 7.40 9.30 14.73
N ALA A 40 6.07 9.28 14.85
CA ALA A 40 5.26 10.49 14.84
C ALA A 40 5.61 11.42 16.01
N GLU A 41 5.71 10.88 17.23
CA GLU A 41 6.12 11.64 18.43
C GLU A 41 7.50 12.28 18.22
N HIS A 42 8.49 11.52 17.72
CA HIS A 42 9.82 12.09 17.46
C HIS A 42 9.79 13.20 16.39
N LEU A 43 9.02 13.05 15.32
CA LEU A 43 8.90 14.07 14.28
C LEU A 43 8.22 15.35 14.79
N GLU A 44 7.34 15.25 15.79
CA GLU A 44 6.75 16.40 16.46
C GLU A 44 7.77 17.16 17.33
N ASP A 45 8.65 16.43 18.02
CA ASP A 45 9.63 17.01 18.95
C ASP A 45 10.97 17.41 18.29
N CYS A 46 11.32 16.83 17.14
CA CYS A 46 12.63 16.97 16.51
C CYS A 46 12.56 17.71 15.16
N SER A 47 12.82 19.02 15.18
CA SER A 47 12.78 19.87 13.98
C SER A 47 13.73 19.47 12.85
N SER A 48 14.90 18.88 13.15
CA SER A 48 15.82 18.37 12.13
C SER A 48 15.23 17.16 11.40
N CYS A 49 14.68 16.19 12.13
CA CYS A 49 14.04 15.02 11.53
C CYS A 49 12.79 15.41 10.75
N LEU A 50 12.00 16.37 11.25
CA LEU A 50 10.83 16.90 10.54
C LEU A 50 11.22 17.53 9.18
N ARG A 51 12.35 18.24 9.13
CA ARG A 51 12.86 18.83 7.89
C ARG A 51 13.25 17.76 6.87
N GLU A 52 14.04 16.76 7.29
CA GLU A 52 14.45 15.67 6.39
C GLU A 52 13.24 14.85 5.92
N PHE A 53 12.31 14.52 6.82
CA PHE A 53 11.04 13.90 6.48
C PHE A 53 10.25 14.71 5.43
N GLY A 54 10.20 16.04 5.58
CA GLY A 54 9.57 16.92 4.59
C GLY A 54 10.22 16.84 3.21
N ILE A 55 11.55 16.74 3.15
CA ILE A 55 12.28 16.57 1.88
C ILE A 55 11.91 15.24 1.22
N GLU A 56 11.89 14.15 1.99
CA GLU A 56 11.54 12.82 1.46
C GLU A 56 10.09 12.75 0.97
N GLN A 57 9.15 13.40 1.66
CA GLN A 57 7.77 13.55 1.20
C GLN A 57 7.68 14.24 -0.16
N GLU A 58 8.34 15.39 -0.30
CA GLU A 58 8.34 16.16 -1.56
C GLU A 58 9.03 15.39 -2.68
N PHE A 59 10.12 14.68 -2.36
CA PHE A 59 10.80 13.81 -3.31
C PHE A 59 9.87 12.69 -3.82
N LYS A 60 9.20 11.98 -2.90
CA LYS A 60 8.22 10.93 -3.24
C LYS A 60 7.06 11.50 -4.07
N ALA A 61 6.55 12.68 -3.72
CA ALA A 61 5.50 13.35 -4.48
C ALA A 61 5.97 13.71 -5.89
N LEU A 62 7.21 14.18 -6.05
CA LEU A 62 7.81 14.47 -7.36
C LEU A 62 7.93 13.22 -8.22
N VAL A 63 8.46 12.12 -7.66
CA VAL A 63 8.58 10.82 -8.36
C VAL A 63 7.20 10.35 -8.82
N ARG A 64 6.19 10.39 -7.94
CA ARG A 64 4.83 10.00 -8.30
C ARG A 64 4.26 10.82 -9.47
N ARG A 65 4.51 12.14 -9.49
CA ARG A 65 4.03 13.02 -10.57
C ARG A 65 4.75 12.78 -11.90
N ARG A 66 6.03 12.43 -11.87
CA ARG A 66 6.86 12.26 -13.07
C ARG A 66 6.88 10.84 -13.62
N CYS A 67 6.72 9.85 -12.76
CA CYS A 67 6.88 8.43 -13.09
C CYS A 67 5.59 7.61 -12.88
N GLY A 68 4.55 8.17 -12.27
CA GLY A 68 3.29 7.45 -11.96
C GLY A 68 2.13 7.72 -12.93
N GLY A 69 2.39 8.38 -14.05
CA GLY A 69 1.35 8.86 -14.98
C GLY A 69 1.04 7.93 -16.16
N ASP A 70 1.74 6.80 -16.28
CA ASP A 70 1.50 5.88 -17.38
C ASP A 70 0.16 5.17 -17.18
N ALA A 71 -0.72 5.30 -18.18
CA ALA A 71 -1.98 4.57 -18.19
C ALA A 71 -1.67 3.07 -18.14
N PRO A 72 -2.23 2.32 -17.17
CA PRO A 72 -2.04 0.89 -17.13
C PRO A 72 -2.58 0.26 -18.42
N PRO A 73 -2.04 -0.88 -18.87
CA PRO A 73 -2.55 -1.58 -20.05
C PRO A 73 -4.07 -1.80 -19.95
N PRO A 74 -4.82 -1.63 -21.04
CA PRO A 74 -6.25 -1.87 -21.05
C PRO A 74 -6.54 -3.31 -20.60
N GLY A 75 -7.57 -3.49 -19.77
CA GLY A 75 -7.98 -4.80 -19.24
C GLY A 75 -7.11 -5.34 -18.08
N LEU A 76 -6.03 -4.66 -17.66
CA LEU A 76 -5.22 -5.09 -16.51
C LEU A 76 -6.07 -5.18 -15.23
N ARG A 77 -6.91 -4.18 -14.99
CA ARG A 77 -7.82 -4.14 -13.84
C ARG A 77 -8.75 -5.35 -13.82
N ASP A 78 -9.32 -5.71 -14.97
CA ASP A 78 -10.27 -6.82 -15.07
C ASP A 78 -9.57 -8.15 -14.86
N ARG A 79 -8.35 -8.31 -15.39
CA ARG A 79 -7.52 -9.50 -15.14
C ARG A 79 -7.13 -9.63 -13.66
N ILE A 80 -6.76 -8.54 -12.99
CA ILE A 80 -6.46 -8.55 -11.55
C ILE A 80 -7.70 -8.93 -10.74
N LYS A 81 -8.85 -8.33 -11.04
CA LYS A 81 -10.12 -8.68 -10.38
C LYS A 81 -10.45 -10.16 -10.56
N LEU A 82 -10.29 -10.69 -11.77
CA LEU A 82 -10.52 -12.10 -12.05
C LEU A 82 -9.62 -12.97 -11.17
N GLN A 83 -8.30 -12.75 -11.21
CA GLN A 83 -7.32 -13.50 -10.42
C GLN A 83 -7.58 -13.45 -8.91
N LEU A 84 -8.01 -12.29 -8.38
CA LEU A 84 -8.32 -12.13 -6.95
C LEU A 84 -9.64 -12.79 -6.53
N THR A 85 -10.54 -13.06 -7.48
CA THR A 85 -11.88 -13.62 -7.21
C THR A 85 -12.03 -15.07 -7.66
N THR A 86 -11.06 -15.63 -8.39
CA THR A 86 -11.01 -17.04 -8.74
C THR A 86 -10.81 -17.87 -7.47
N VAL A 87 -11.77 -18.76 -7.20
CA VAL A 87 -11.63 -19.81 -6.19
C VAL A 87 -11.47 -21.14 -6.93
N SER A 88 -10.38 -21.85 -6.66
CA SER A 88 -10.11 -23.18 -7.19
C SER A 88 -10.27 -24.21 -6.08
N PHE A 89 -11.00 -25.28 -6.37
CA PHE A 89 -11.12 -26.45 -5.51
C PHE A 89 -10.45 -27.65 -6.20
N GLU A 90 -9.72 -28.45 -5.44
CA GLU A 90 -9.17 -29.73 -5.89
C GLU A 90 -9.83 -30.83 -5.06
N GLU A 91 -10.64 -31.67 -5.72
CA GLU A 91 -11.24 -32.86 -5.10
C GLU A 91 -10.98 -34.05 -6.04
N ASP A 92 -10.40 -35.13 -5.50
CA ASP A 92 -10.05 -36.37 -6.23
C ASP A 92 -9.26 -36.16 -7.54
N GLY A 93 -8.29 -35.25 -7.53
CA GLY A 93 -7.44 -34.95 -8.69
C GLY A 93 -8.14 -34.18 -9.82
N THR A 94 -9.39 -33.76 -9.61
CA THR A 94 -10.14 -32.90 -10.52
C THR A 94 -10.11 -31.46 -9.99
N GLN A 95 -9.51 -30.55 -10.76
CA GLN A 95 -9.51 -29.13 -10.44
C GLN A 95 -10.78 -28.48 -11.01
N VAL A 96 -11.59 -27.88 -10.15
CA VAL A 96 -12.80 -27.12 -10.54
C VAL A 96 -12.58 -25.64 -10.20
N SER A 97 -12.55 -24.79 -11.21
CA SER A 97 -12.50 -23.32 -11.06
C SER A 97 -13.89 -22.72 -11.30
N VAL A 98 -14.32 -21.82 -10.42
CA VAL A 98 -15.58 -21.08 -10.57
C VAL A 98 -15.27 -19.61 -10.81
N GLU A 99 -15.63 -19.10 -12.00
CA GLU A 99 -15.50 -17.69 -12.35
C GLU A 99 -16.85 -16.98 -12.19
N ARG A 100 -16.91 -15.92 -11.38
CA ARG A 100 -18.11 -15.07 -11.29
C ARG A 100 -18.10 -14.05 -12.44
N ILE A 101 -18.79 -14.35 -13.53
CA ILE A 101 -18.99 -13.39 -14.63
C ILE A 101 -19.92 -12.27 -14.14
N SER A 102 -19.36 -11.11 -13.80
CA SER A 102 -20.12 -9.93 -13.42
C SER A 102 -20.32 -9.06 -14.66
N VAL A 103 -21.55 -8.95 -15.15
CA VAL A 103 -21.90 -8.06 -16.27
C VAL A 103 -22.17 -6.65 -15.70
N GLU A 104 -21.17 -5.76 -15.74
CA GLU A 104 -21.37 -4.35 -15.40
C GLU A 104 -21.99 -3.62 -16.62
N HIS A 105 -23.31 -3.37 -16.55
CA HIS A 105 -24.06 -2.69 -17.60
C HIS A 105 -23.87 -1.16 -17.48
N THR A 106 -22.92 -0.59 -18.22
CA THR A 106 -22.74 0.87 -18.31
C THR A 106 -23.85 1.47 -19.17
N GLN A 107 -24.88 2.06 -18.55
CA GLN A 107 -25.81 2.93 -19.26
C GLN A 107 -25.27 4.36 -19.24
N GLU A 108 -24.88 4.88 -20.40
CA GLU A 108 -24.59 6.29 -20.58
C GLU A 108 -25.88 7.10 -20.42
N ARG A 109 -25.88 8.06 -19.49
CA ARG A 109 -26.98 9.02 -19.33
C ARG A 109 -26.98 9.98 -20.53
N PRO A 110 -28.09 10.15 -21.27
CA PRO A 110 -28.16 11.15 -22.32
C PRO A 110 -28.14 12.54 -21.69
N THR A 111 -27.18 13.36 -22.13
CA THR A 111 -27.08 14.78 -21.77
C THR A 111 -28.25 15.53 -22.42
N ALA A 112 -29.10 16.14 -21.59
CA ALA A 112 -30.08 17.14 -22.00
C ALA A 112 -29.53 18.55 -21.74
#